data_AF-A0A354J842-F1
#
_entry.id   AF-A0A354J842-F1
#
_cell.length_a   1.000
_cell.length_b   1.000
_cell.length_c   1.000
_cell.angle_alpha   90.00
_cell.angle_beta   90.00
_cell.angle_gamma   90.00
#
_symmetry.space_group_name_H-M   'P 1'
#
loop_
_entity.id
_entity.type
_entity.pdbx_description
1 polymer ?
#
loop_
_entity_poly.entity_id
_entity_poly.type
_entity_poly.pdbx_seq_one_letter_code
_entity_poly.pdbx_strand_id
1 'polypeptide(L)'
;HTPFGHAGERVLNELCSFGFRHNEQSVRVVEFLEKERAGLNLTWEVRDGIRCHTGDIMPSTLEGQIVRFADKIAYINHDIEDAVRGGVISEEDLPGECSDILGRTPSIRINNMIVNIIENSFDNSAVQMSREFLEATARL
;
A
#
# COMPACT_ATOMS: atom_id res chain seq x y z
N HIS A 1 -6.02 2.03 -10.52
CA HIS A 1 -5.13 1.18 -11.33
C HIS A 1 -5.65 1.05 -12.77
N THR A 2 -4.79 0.56 -13.65
CA THR A 2 -5.13 0.16 -15.02
C THR A 2 -5.87 -1.19 -15.01
N PRO A 3 -6.51 -1.60 -16.13
CA PRO A 3 -6.91 -2.99 -16.32
C PRO A 3 -5.73 -3.93 -16.03
N PHE A 4 -6.01 -5.08 -15.43
CA PHE A 4 -5.00 -6.08 -15.00
C PHE A 4 -3.98 -5.59 -13.96
N GLY A 5 -4.27 -4.52 -13.21
CA GLY A 5 -3.46 -4.08 -12.06
C GLY A 5 -2.00 -3.80 -12.43
N HIS A 6 -1.07 -4.30 -11.60
CA HIS A 6 0.37 -4.09 -11.80
C HIS A 6 0.90 -4.66 -13.13
N ALA A 7 0.29 -5.73 -13.65
CA ALA A 7 0.70 -6.27 -14.96
C ALA A 7 0.41 -5.26 -16.07
N GLY A 8 -0.79 -4.66 -16.07
CA GLY A 8 -1.13 -3.60 -17.02
C GLY A 8 -0.29 -2.35 -16.84
N GLU A 9 0.02 -1.99 -15.59
CA GLU A 9 0.89 -0.85 -15.29
C GLU A 9 2.29 -1.02 -15.90
N ARG A 10 2.92 -2.19 -15.73
CA ARG A 10 4.24 -2.47 -16.32
C ARG A 10 4.23 -2.33 -17.84
N VAL A 11 3.26 -2.96 -18.51
CA VAL A 11 3.14 -2.90 -19.97
C VAL A 11 2.92 -1.46 -20.45
N LEU A 12 2.05 -0.69 -19.78
CA LEU A 12 1.85 0.71 -20.16
C LEU A 12 3.07 1.59 -19.91
N ASN A 13 3.85 1.31 -18.87
CA ASN A 13 5.09 2.03 -18.61
C ASN A 13 6.15 1.78 -19.69
N GLU A 14 6.18 0.58 -20.28
CA GLU A 14 7.05 0.25 -21.41
C GLU A 14 6.57 0.90 -22.73
N LEU A 15 5.26 0.93 -22.96
CA LEU A 15 4.67 1.44 -24.20
C LEU A 15 4.58 2.98 -24.24
N CYS A 16 4.43 3.63 -23.10
CA CYS A 16 4.34 5.08 -23.01
C CYS A 16 5.74 5.70 -22.98
N SER A 17 6.08 6.51 -23.98
CA SER A 17 7.39 7.19 -24.05
C SER A 17 7.69 8.10 -22.86
N PHE A 18 6.66 8.54 -22.14
CA PHE A 18 6.78 9.38 -20.93
C PHE A 18 6.73 8.56 -19.63
N GLY A 19 6.65 7.23 -19.72
CA GLY A 19 6.39 6.34 -18.61
C GLY A 19 4.93 6.34 -18.16
N PHE A 20 4.62 5.45 -17.23
CA PHE A 20 3.31 5.33 -16.60
C PHE A 20 3.47 4.84 -15.15
N ARG A 21 2.84 5.56 -14.22
CA ARG A 21 2.74 5.17 -12.80
C ARG A 21 1.31 5.37 -12.32
N HIS A 22 0.74 4.38 -11.65
CA HIS A 22 -0.68 4.39 -11.28
C HIS A 22 -1.03 5.55 -10.35
N ASN A 23 -0.16 5.87 -9.38
CA ASN A 23 -0.36 6.95 -8.42
C ASN A 23 -0.38 8.33 -9.09
N GLU A 24 0.52 8.58 -10.05
CA GLU A 24 0.54 9.82 -10.83
C GLU A 24 -0.69 9.94 -11.73
N GLN A 25 -1.08 8.83 -12.38
CA GLN A 25 -2.29 8.81 -13.19
C GLN A 25 -3.54 9.01 -12.33
N SER A 26 -3.61 8.48 -11.12
CA SER A 26 -4.72 8.72 -10.18
C SER A 26 -4.82 10.20 -9.82
N VAL A 27 -3.70 10.89 -9.58
CA VAL A 27 -3.71 12.35 -9.38
C VAL A 27 -4.24 13.07 -10.61
N ARG A 28 -3.79 12.70 -11.82
CA ARG A 28 -4.31 13.28 -13.07
C ARG A 28 -5.82 13.04 -13.26
N VAL A 29 -6.34 11.89 -12.82
CA VAL A 29 -7.77 11.59 -12.88
C VAL A 29 -8.55 12.59 -12.03
N VAL A 30 -8.19 12.75 -10.76
CA VAL A 30 -8.93 13.61 -9.83
C VAL A 30 -8.66 15.11 -10.04
N GLU A 31 -7.51 15.49 -10.58
CA GLU A 31 -7.18 16.90 -10.87
C GLU A 31 -7.74 17.38 -12.20
N PHE A 32 -7.87 16.49 -13.18
CA PHE A 32 -8.22 16.88 -14.54
C PHE A 32 -9.33 16.03 -15.11
N LEU A 33 -9.16 14.71 -15.28
CA LEU A 33 -10.01 13.92 -16.18
C LEU A 33 -11.47 13.78 -15.73
N GLU A 34 -11.72 13.74 -14.42
CA GLU A 34 -13.07 13.66 -13.86
C GLU A 34 -13.93 14.87 -14.22
N LYS A 35 -15.25 14.70 -14.17
CA LYS A 35 -16.24 15.77 -14.41
C LYS A 35 -16.01 16.52 -15.73
N GLU A 36 -15.92 15.76 -16.83
CA GLU A 36 -15.75 16.34 -18.18
C GLU A 36 -14.51 17.24 -18.30
N ARG A 37 -13.39 16.81 -17.71
CA ARG A 37 -12.11 17.55 -17.67
C ARG A 37 -12.06 18.72 -16.67
N ALA A 38 -12.99 18.81 -15.72
CA ALA A 38 -12.98 19.82 -14.66
C ALA A 38 -12.25 19.38 -13.39
N GLY A 39 -11.97 18.09 -13.23
CA GLY A 39 -11.46 17.51 -12.00
C GLY A 39 -12.49 17.49 -10.87
N LEU A 40 -12.06 17.08 -9.69
CA LEU A 40 -12.88 16.94 -8.49
C LEU A 40 -12.67 18.06 -7.47
N ASN A 41 -11.71 18.97 -7.71
CA ASN A 41 -11.34 20.05 -6.78
C ASN A 41 -11.05 19.56 -5.35
N LEU A 42 -10.32 18.44 -5.25
CA LEU A 42 -9.89 17.90 -3.95
C LEU A 42 -8.82 18.80 -3.32
N THR A 43 -8.72 18.76 -1.99
CA THR A 43 -7.68 19.50 -1.28
C THR A 43 -6.28 19.00 -1.67
N TRP A 44 -5.27 19.80 -1.35
CA TRP A 44 -3.90 19.43 -1.65
C TRP A 44 -3.48 18.16 -0.91
N GLU A 45 -3.86 18.02 0.36
CA GLU A 45 -3.50 16.90 1.24
C GLU A 45 -4.04 15.57 0.71
N VAL A 46 -5.27 15.56 0.20
CA VAL A 46 -5.86 14.36 -0.41
C VAL A 46 -5.08 13.95 -1.67
N ARG A 47 -4.71 14.92 -2.52
CA ARG A 47 -3.94 14.65 -3.73
C ARG A 47 -2.51 14.20 -3.43
N ASP A 48 -1.88 14.77 -2.41
CA ASP A 48 -0.58 14.34 -1.89
C ASP A 48 -0.65 12.90 -1.38
N GLY A 49 -1.67 12.56 -0.58
CA GLY A 49 -1.92 11.19 -0.14
C GLY A 49 -2.06 10.21 -1.31
N ILE A 50 -2.86 10.55 -2.33
CA ILE A 50 -3.00 9.73 -3.55
C ILE A 50 -1.66 9.58 -4.28
N ARG A 51 -0.85 10.63 -4.37
CA ARG A 51 0.44 10.57 -5.06
C ARG A 51 1.45 9.72 -4.30
N CYS A 52 1.52 9.88 -2.98
CA CYS A 52 2.63 9.41 -2.17
C CYS A 52 2.32 8.11 -1.41
N HIS A 53 1.15 7.49 -1.63
CA HIS A 53 0.81 6.20 -0.98
C HIS A 53 1.75 5.05 -1.38
N THR A 54 2.48 5.18 -2.49
CA THR A 54 3.46 4.19 -2.97
C THR A 54 4.81 4.84 -3.30
N GLY A 55 5.83 4.03 -3.63
CA GLY A 55 7.18 4.50 -3.98
C GLY A 55 7.96 5.07 -2.79
N ASP A 56 9.05 5.80 -3.05
CA ASP A 56 9.99 6.22 -1.99
C ASP A 56 9.58 7.51 -1.25
N ILE A 57 8.63 8.25 -1.81
CA ILE A 57 8.17 9.53 -1.24
C ILE A 57 7.07 9.25 -0.22
N MET A 58 7.27 9.71 1.01
CA MET A 58 6.23 9.63 2.05
C MET A 58 5.20 10.75 1.87
N PRO A 59 3.91 10.50 2.17
CA PRO A 59 2.92 11.54 2.27
C PRO A 59 3.31 12.60 3.31
N SER A 60 2.95 13.84 3.03
CA SER A 60 3.31 15.01 3.83
C SER A 60 2.53 15.11 5.14
N THR A 61 1.33 14.53 5.19
CA THR A 61 0.48 14.50 6.40
C THR A 61 0.57 13.15 7.10
N LEU A 62 0.37 13.14 8.43
CA LEU A 62 0.33 11.89 9.21
C LEU A 62 -0.84 10.99 8.75
N GLU A 63 -1.99 11.58 8.41
CA GLU A 63 -3.14 10.86 7.87
C GLU A 63 -2.79 10.18 6.53
N GLY A 64 -2.06 10.87 5.66
CA GLY A 64 -1.57 10.28 4.40
C GLY A 64 -0.62 9.11 4.67
N GLN A 65 0.27 9.24 5.65
CA GLN A 65 1.16 8.15 6.05
C GLN A 65 0.38 6.96 6.62
N ILE A 66 -0.66 7.19 7.42
CA ILE A 66 -1.57 6.13 7.91
C ILE A 66 -2.22 5.40 6.73
N VAL A 67 -2.76 6.12 5.75
CA VAL A 67 -3.37 5.52 4.55
C VAL A 67 -2.37 4.63 3.81
N ARG A 68 -1.12 5.06 3.69
CA ARG A 68 -0.05 4.27 3.07
C ARG A 68 0.23 2.97 3.83
N PHE A 69 0.24 2.97 5.16
CA PHE A 69 0.39 1.73 5.92
C PHE A 69 -0.86 0.86 5.86
N ALA A 70 -2.06 1.45 5.87
CA ALA A 70 -3.31 0.72 5.71
C ALA A 70 -3.37 -0.02 4.37
N ASP A 71 -2.94 0.63 3.28
CA ASP A 71 -2.83 0.01 1.96
C ASP A 71 -1.88 -1.19 1.96
N LYS A 72 -0.68 -1.05 2.57
CA LYS A 72 0.27 -2.17 2.72
C LYS A 72 -0.28 -3.33 3.54
N ILE A 73 -0.96 -3.04 4.65
CA ILE A 73 -1.58 -4.08 5.49
C ILE A 73 -2.66 -4.82 4.69
N ALA A 74 -3.52 -4.09 3.99
CA ALA A 74 -4.59 -4.67 3.18
C ALA A 74 -4.02 -5.53 2.05
N TYR A 75 -3.03 -5.00 1.32
CA TYR A 75 -2.39 -5.68 0.20
C TYR A 75 -1.80 -7.04 0.61
N ILE A 76 -0.96 -7.07 1.64
CA ILE A 76 -0.30 -8.32 2.09
C ILE A 76 -1.32 -9.37 2.51
N ASN A 77 -2.35 -8.97 3.26
CA ASN A 77 -3.33 -9.92 3.76
C ASN A 77 -4.23 -10.45 2.64
N HIS A 78 -4.67 -9.60 1.72
CA HIS A 78 -5.51 -10.03 0.60
C HIS A 78 -4.74 -10.88 -0.42
N ASP A 79 -3.48 -10.54 -0.73
CA ASP A 79 -2.68 -11.34 -1.66
C ASP A 79 -2.41 -12.75 -1.11
N ILE A 80 -2.11 -12.87 0.19
CA ILE A 80 -1.96 -14.17 0.85
C ILE A 80 -3.29 -14.93 0.84
N GLU A 81 -4.38 -14.29 1.24
CA GLU A 81 -5.71 -14.92 1.28
C GLU A 81 -6.14 -15.42 -0.10
N ASP A 82 -5.92 -14.64 -1.15
CA ASP A 82 -6.23 -15.00 -2.53
C ASP A 82 -5.34 -16.14 -3.03
N ALA A 83 -4.06 -16.14 -2.69
CA ALA A 83 -3.15 -17.22 -3.05
C ALA A 83 -3.51 -18.54 -2.34
N VAL A 84 -3.89 -18.47 -1.06
CA VAL A 84 -4.37 -19.63 -0.27
C VAL A 84 -5.70 -20.14 -0.83
N ARG A 85 -6.67 -19.25 -1.05
CA ARG A 85 -7.97 -19.60 -1.62
C ARG A 85 -7.85 -20.17 -3.03
N GLY A 86 -6.89 -19.70 -3.82
CA GLY A 86 -6.56 -20.20 -5.15
C GLY A 86 -5.78 -21.53 -5.13
N GLY A 87 -5.36 -22.02 -3.96
CA GLY A 87 -4.55 -23.24 -3.83
C GLY A 87 -3.14 -23.11 -4.39
N VAL A 88 -2.63 -21.87 -4.53
CA VAL A 88 -1.25 -21.60 -4.98
C VAL A 88 -0.26 -21.87 -3.86
N ILE A 89 -0.65 -21.52 -2.63
CA ILE A 89 0.10 -21.75 -1.39
C ILE A 89 -0.88 -22.17 -0.27
N SER A 90 -0.34 -22.55 0.88
CA SER A 90 -1.02 -22.67 2.16
C SER A 90 -0.41 -21.69 3.17
N GLU A 91 -1.10 -21.46 4.30
CA GLU A 91 -0.55 -20.62 5.40
C GLU A 91 0.79 -21.17 5.96
N GLU A 92 1.03 -22.46 5.82
CA GLU A 92 2.26 -23.12 6.27
C GLU A 92 3.45 -22.87 5.32
N ASP A 93 3.18 -22.46 4.08
CA ASP A 93 4.21 -22.14 3.08
C ASP A 93 4.80 -20.74 3.30
N LEU A 94 4.17 -19.91 4.14
CA LEU A 94 4.70 -18.60 4.50
C LEU A 94 5.99 -18.73 5.33
N PRO A 95 7.01 -17.88 5.11
CA PRO A 95 8.24 -17.90 5.89
C PRO A 95 7.96 -17.83 7.40
N GLY A 96 8.35 -18.88 8.14
CA GLY A 96 8.08 -18.98 9.59
C GLY A 96 8.58 -17.77 10.37
N GLU A 97 9.77 -17.27 10.05
CA GLU A 97 10.35 -16.05 10.64
C GLU A 97 9.41 -14.83 10.53
N CYS A 98 8.75 -14.65 9.37
CA CYS A 98 7.84 -13.53 9.14
C CYS A 98 6.49 -13.76 9.81
N SER A 99 5.99 -14.99 9.79
CA SER A 99 4.74 -15.38 10.41
C SER A 99 4.80 -15.37 11.95
N ASP A 100 5.98 -15.58 12.54
CA ASP A 100 6.19 -15.48 13.99
C ASP A 100 6.20 -14.01 14.47
N ILE A 101 6.69 -13.08 13.63
CA ILE A 101 6.67 -11.64 13.90
C ILE A 101 5.28 -11.05 13.65
N LEU A 102 4.75 -11.26 12.45
CA LEU A 102 3.53 -10.59 12.00
C LEU A 102 2.29 -11.32 12.51
N GLY A 103 2.26 -12.65 12.46
CA GLY A 103 1.12 -13.46 12.87
C GLY A 103 0.81 -14.57 11.87
N ARG A 104 0.30 -15.70 12.37
CA ARG A 104 0.01 -16.91 11.57
C ARG A 104 -1.39 -16.97 10.97
N THR A 105 -2.24 -16.00 11.29
CA THR A 105 -3.58 -15.88 10.72
C THR A 105 -3.82 -14.46 10.27
N PRO A 106 -4.69 -14.21 9.26
CA PRO A 106 -4.95 -12.86 8.76
C PRO A 106 -5.36 -11.87 9.86
N SER A 107 -6.26 -12.28 10.76
CA SER A 107 -6.72 -11.42 11.86
C SER A 107 -5.60 -11.05 12.84
N ILE A 108 -4.72 -12.01 13.19
CA ILE A 108 -3.58 -11.74 14.08
C ILE A 108 -2.58 -10.84 13.37
N ARG A 109 -2.30 -11.10 12.08
CA ARG A 109 -1.37 -10.31 11.26
C ARG A 109 -1.78 -8.84 11.20
N ILE A 110 -3.04 -8.59 10.84
CA ILE A 110 -3.61 -7.23 10.79
C ILE A 110 -3.50 -6.54 12.15
N ASN A 111 -3.95 -7.22 13.23
CA ASN A 111 -3.92 -6.66 14.57
C ASN A 111 -2.49 -6.27 15.00
N ASN A 112 -1.55 -7.19 14.85
CA ASN A 112 -0.16 -6.97 15.26
C ASN A 112 0.49 -5.83 14.48
N MET A 113 0.25 -5.75 13.17
CA MET A 113 0.76 -4.65 12.35
C MET A 113 0.17 -3.30 12.78
N ILE A 114 -1.13 -3.23 13.07
CA ILE A 114 -1.78 -2.00 13.55
C ILE A 114 -1.24 -1.59 14.92
N VAL A 115 -1.19 -2.51 15.87
CA VAL A 115 -0.67 -2.25 17.22
C VAL A 115 0.79 -1.79 17.15
N ASN A 116 1.62 -2.45 16.35
CA ASN A 116 3.02 -2.07 16.17
C ASN A 116 3.16 -0.63 15.61
N ILE A 117 2.35 -0.25 14.62
CA ILE A 117 2.33 1.13 14.12
C ILE A 117 1.98 2.11 15.25
N ILE A 118 0.92 1.84 16.01
CA ILE A 118 0.45 2.74 17.07
C ILE A 118 1.56 2.91 18.12
N GLU A 119 2.14 1.81 18.61
CA GLU A 119 3.17 1.83 19.65
C GLU A 119 4.45 2.54 19.21
N ASN A 120 4.85 2.41 17.93
CA ASN A 120 6.08 3.03 17.41
C ASN A 120 5.87 4.45 16.86
N SER A 121 4.62 4.90 16.76
CA SER A 121 4.27 6.25 16.28
C SER A 121 3.78 7.17 17.41
N PHE A 122 3.47 6.64 18.59
CA PHE A 122 3.00 7.43 19.74
C PHE A 122 4.04 8.48 20.16
N ASP A 123 3.58 9.72 20.38
CA ASP A 123 4.42 10.89 20.66
C ASP A 123 5.56 11.14 19.65
N ASN A 124 5.39 10.67 18.41
CA ASN A 124 6.35 10.88 17.32
C ASN A 124 5.76 11.77 16.21
N SER A 125 6.64 12.43 15.47
CA SER A 125 6.30 13.26 14.30
C SER A 125 6.17 12.48 12.99
N ALA A 126 6.25 11.14 13.05
CA ALA A 126 6.15 10.26 11.89
C ALA A 126 5.39 8.97 12.25
N VAL A 127 4.67 8.42 11.28
CA VAL A 127 4.03 7.11 11.37
C VAL A 127 5.04 6.06 10.93
N GLN A 128 5.28 5.05 11.77
CA GLN A 128 6.27 4.02 11.49
C GLN A 128 5.94 2.69 12.16
N MET A 129 6.46 1.62 11.57
CA MET A 129 6.58 0.31 12.21
C MET A 129 7.99 0.17 12.80
N SER A 130 8.16 -0.77 13.73
CA SER A 130 9.49 -1.18 14.15
C SER A 130 10.27 -1.78 12.95
N ARG A 131 11.60 -1.76 13.03
CA ARG A 131 12.47 -2.29 11.98
C ARG A 131 12.16 -3.75 11.64
N GLU A 132 11.96 -4.57 12.66
CA GLU A 132 11.64 -6.00 12.52
C GLU A 132 10.32 -6.20 11.75
N PHE A 133 9.29 -5.41 12.06
CA PHE A 133 8.01 -5.45 11.34
C PHE A 133 8.15 -4.99 9.89
N LEU A 134 8.93 -3.94 9.62
CA LEU A 134 9.20 -3.49 8.24
C LEU A 134 9.91 -4.56 7.42
N GLU A 135 10.93 -5.20 7.99
CA GLU A 135 11.70 -6.27 7.32
C GLU A 135 10.83 -7.51 7.07
N ALA A 136 10.00 -7.91 8.04
CA ALA A 136 9.06 -9.02 7.85
C ALA A 136 7.99 -8.71 6.79
N THR A 137 7.45 -7.49 6.81
CA THR A 137 6.46 -7.00 5.84
C THR A 137 7.01 -6.97 4.41
N ALA A 138 8.30 -6.65 4.24
CA ALA A 138 8.94 -6.62 2.92
C ALA A 138 9.30 -8.01 2.35
N ARG A 139 9.27 -9.05 3.19
CA ARG A 139 9.60 -10.44 2.82
C ARG A 139 8.36 -11.30 2.56
N LEU A 140 7.18 -10.82 2.93
CA LEU A 140 5.87 -11.39 2.56
C LEU A 140 5.34 -10.69 1.31
#